data_AF-A0A7Z1BLZ9-F1
#
_entry.id   AF-A0A7Z1BLZ9-F1
#
_cell.length_a   1.000
_cell.length_b   1.000
_cell.length_c   1.000
_cell.angle_alpha   90.00
_cell.angle_beta   90.00
_cell.angle_gamma   90.00
#
_symmetry.space_group_name_H-M   'P 1'
#
loop_
_entity.id
_entity.type
_entity.pdbx_description
1 polymer ?
#
loop_
_entity_poly.entity_id
_entity_poly.type
_entity_poly.pdbx_seq_one_letter_code
_entity_poly.pdbx_strand_id
1 'polypeptide(L)'
;LVTGRSHREAYAYYQTLALTEPMICCNGSYIYQPAQQQILDPLPLTHLQTEKILARVYPLKPTIRADDKIIFQADELSSRENIWQISVVHRHIKQLQNIAEFIQHELQLSCTWSWHHQLDILQKGCSKGQSLARYAQQQHIA
;
A
#
# COMPACT_ATOMS: atom_id res chain seq x y z
N LEU A 1 15.66 1.18 -1.72
CA LEU A 1 14.70 0.58 -2.70
C LEU A 1 13.33 1.19 -2.49
N VAL A 2 12.61 1.56 -3.55
CA VAL A 2 11.25 2.13 -3.47
C VAL A 2 10.31 1.35 -4.37
N THR A 3 9.24 0.76 -3.82
CA THR A 3 8.44 -0.25 -4.56
C THR A 3 6.95 -0.25 -4.20
N GLY A 4 6.13 -0.80 -5.10
CA GLY A 4 4.71 -1.12 -4.83
C GLY A 4 4.52 -2.46 -4.13
N ARG A 5 5.59 -3.25 -3.98
CA ARG A 5 5.59 -4.57 -3.33
C ARG A 5 5.69 -4.45 -1.80
N SER A 6 5.31 -5.51 -1.09
CA SER A 6 5.61 -5.62 0.35
C SER A 6 7.10 -5.84 0.58
N HIS A 7 7.57 -5.62 1.81
CA HIS A 7 8.96 -5.91 2.17
C HIS A 7 9.33 -7.39 1.89
N ARG A 8 8.42 -8.34 2.15
CA ARG A 8 8.65 -9.77 1.86
C ARG A 8 8.88 -10.05 0.38
N GLU A 9 8.07 -9.48 -0.49
CA GLU A 9 8.20 -9.66 -1.95
C GLU A 9 9.42 -8.91 -2.53
N ALA A 10 9.83 -7.82 -1.89
CA ALA A 10 10.97 -7.02 -2.30
C ALA A 10 12.30 -7.57 -1.79
N TYR A 11 12.28 -8.43 -0.77
CA TYR A 11 13.48 -8.81 -0.02
C TYR A 11 14.55 -9.52 -0.85
N ALA A 12 14.15 -10.38 -1.80
CA ALA A 12 15.11 -11.03 -2.69
C ALA A 12 15.90 -10.01 -3.54
N TYR A 13 15.24 -8.95 -4.03
CA TYR A 13 15.89 -7.87 -4.78
C TYR A 13 16.83 -7.06 -3.90
N TYR A 14 16.38 -6.77 -2.67
CA TYR A 14 17.17 -6.08 -1.67
C TYR A 14 18.51 -6.78 -1.40
N GLN A 15 18.45 -8.10 -1.18
CA GLN A 15 19.64 -8.94 -0.96
C GLN A 15 20.54 -9.01 -2.20
N THR A 16 19.93 -9.22 -3.38
CA THR A 16 20.69 -9.35 -4.64
C THR A 16 21.50 -8.08 -4.93
N LEU A 17 20.92 -6.93 -4.63
CA LEU A 17 21.54 -5.61 -4.82
C LEU A 17 22.47 -5.20 -3.67
N ALA A 18 22.62 -6.04 -2.63
CA ALA A 18 23.43 -5.76 -1.43
C ALA A 18 23.12 -4.40 -0.79
N LEU A 19 21.82 -4.02 -0.76
CA LEU A 19 21.39 -2.75 -0.18
C LEU A 19 21.44 -2.80 1.35
N THR A 20 21.65 -1.63 1.97
CA THR A 20 21.69 -1.47 3.44
C THR A 20 20.66 -0.47 3.96
N GLU A 21 20.16 0.39 3.08
CA GLU A 21 19.20 1.43 3.40
C GLU A 21 17.80 0.83 3.59
N PRO A 22 16.87 1.51 4.27
CA PRO A 22 15.49 1.07 4.35
C PRO A 22 14.79 0.96 2.99
N MET A 23 13.73 0.16 2.94
CA MET A 23 12.85 -0.01 1.78
C MET A 23 11.54 0.75 1.98
N ILE A 24 11.18 1.59 1.03
CA ILE A 24 9.81 2.14 0.95
C ILE A 24 8.92 1.11 0.27
N CYS A 25 7.93 0.61 1.01
CA CYS A 25 7.10 -0.54 0.62
C CYS A 25 5.64 -0.13 0.36
N CYS A 26 4.88 -0.98 -0.33
CA CYS A 26 3.45 -0.80 -0.62
C CYS A 26 3.11 0.62 -1.11
N ASN A 27 3.85 1.12 -2.11
CA ASN A 27 3.67 2.46 -2.68
C ASN A 27 3.79 3.62 -1.67
N GLY A 28 4.52 3.43 -0.57
CA GLY A 28 4.76 4.47 0.43
C GLY A 28 3.94 4.35 1.71
N SER A 29 3.20 3.26 1.90
CA SER A 29 2.43 3.04 3.14
C SER A 29 3.30 2.82 4.37
N TYR A 30 4.54 2.35 4.20
CA TYR A 30 5.51 2.24 5.30
C TYR A 30 6.94 2.13 4.76
N ILE A 31 7.89 2.35 5.66
CA ILE A 31 9.31 2.08 5.45
C ILE A 31 9.68 0.85 6.26
N TYR A 32 10.46 -0.06 5.69
CA TYR A 32 10.96 -1.24 6.39
C TYR A 32 12.48 -1.22 6.44
N GLN A 33 13.04 -1.42 7.62
CA GLN A 33 14.48 -1.54 7.83
C GLN A 33 14.83 -3.01 8.16
N PRO A 34 15.32 -3.79 7.17
CA PRO A 34 15.62 -5.21 7.37
C PRO A 34 16.59 -5.52 8.51
N ALA A 35 17.60 -4.68 8.74
CA ALA A 35 18.61 -4.93 9.76
C ALA A 35 18.04 -4.98 11.18
N GLN A 36 17.01 -4.17 11.46
CA GLN A 36 16.32 -4.11 12.75
C GLN A 36 14.97 -4.83 12.72
N GLN A 37 14.57 -5.38 11.57
CA GLN A 37 13.23 -5.92 11.31
C GLN A 37 12.10 -4.95 11.71
N GLN A 38 12.33 -3.65 11.49
CA GLN A 38 11.47 -2.60 12.01
C GLN A 38 10.63 -1.95 10.90
N ILE A 39 9.37 -1.66 11.21
CA ILE A 39 8.50 -0.81 10.41
C ILE A 39 8.62 0.63 10.92
N LEU A 40 8.86 1.57 10.00
CA LEU A 40 9.02 3.00 10.23
C LEU A 40 7.92 3.76 9.45
N ASP A 41 7.49 4.89 9.99
CA ASP A 41 6.46 5.78 9.41
C ASP A 41 5.21 5.05 8.87
N PRO A 42 4.55 4.18 9.65
CA PRO A 42 3.41 3.41 9.17
C PRO A 42 2.20 4.32 8.90
N LEU A 43 1.60 4.14 7.74
CA LEU A 43 0.33 4.76 7.32
C LEU A 43 -0.67 3.67 6.90
N PRO A 44 -1.15 2.84 7.85
CA PRO A 44 -2.13 1.79 7.53
C PRO A 44 -3.51 2.41 7.28
N LEU A 45 -4.32 1.73 6.48
CA LEU A 45 -5.75 1.92 6.42
C LEU A 45 -6.38 1.47 7.74
N THR A 46 -7.41 2.19 8.20
CA THR A 46 -8.20 1.74 9.36
C THR A 46 -9.15 0.61 8.95
N HIS A 47 -9.63 -0.17 9.93
CA HIS A 47 -10.67 -1.17 9.71
C HIS A 47 -11.93 -0.55 9.10
N LEU A 48 -12.39 0.59 9.61
CA LEU A 48 -13.56 1.30 9.07
C LEU A 48 -13.35 1.77 7.62
N GLN A 49 -12.16 2.30 7.29
CA GLN A 49 -11.83 2.65 5.90
C GLN A 49 -11.85 1.39 5.01
N THR A 50 -11.28 0.30 5.50
CA THR A 50 -11.24 -0.99 4.79
C THR A 50 -12.63 -1.53 4.52
N GLU A 51 -13.53 -1.53 5.50
CA GLU A 51 -14.93 -1.95 5.32
C GLU A 51 -15.63 -1.14 4.23
N LYS A 52 -15.47 0.19 4.25
CA LYS A 52 -16.05 1.09 3.23
C LYS A 52 -15.48 0.82 1.84
N ILE A 53 -14.17 0.56 1.74
CA ILE A 53 -13.52 0.18 0.48
C ILE A 53 -14.11 -1.14 -0.04
N LEU A 54 -14.18 -2.16 0.81
CA LEU A 54 -14.68 -3.49 0.44
C LEU A 54 -16.14 -3.44 -0.02
N ALA A 55 -16.99 -2.67 0.65
CA ALA A 55 -18.35 -2.42 0.24
C ALA A 55 -18.42 -1.75 -1.15
N ARG A 56 -17.53 -0.77 -1.43
CA ARG A 56 -17.51 -0.04 -2.70
C ARG A 56 -17.04 -0.88 -3.88
N VAL A 57 -16.14 -1.83 -3.65
CA VAL A 57 -15.52 -2.64 -4.71
C VAL A 57 -16.24 -3.96 -4.94
N TYR A 58 -17.20 -4.35 -4.11
CA TYR A 58 -18.03 -5.54 -4.34
C TYR A 58 -18.75 -5.48 -5.71
N PRO A 59 -18.82 -6.58 -6.49
CA PRO A 59 -18.39 -7.95 -6.18
C PRO A 59 -16.95 -8.29 -6.61
N LEU A 60 -16.09 -7.29 -6.84
CA LEU A 60 -14.69 -7.53 -7.19
C LEU A 60 -13.96 -8.21 -6.02
N LYS A 61 -12.94 -9.01 -6.35
CA LYS A 61 -12.11 -9.72 -5.38
C LYS A 61 -10.76 -9.00 -5.24
N PRO A 62 -10.64 -8.02 -4.33
CA PRO A 62 -9.39 -7.31 -4.14
C PRO A 62 -8.31 -8.21 -3.55
N THR A 63 -7.06 -7.85 -3.79
CA THR A 63 -5.91 -8.38 -3.06
C THR A 63 -5.54 -7.39 -1.97
N ILE A 64 -5.42 -7.85 -0.73
CA ILE A 64 -5.16 -6.99 0.43
C ILE A 64 -3.81 -7.33 1.03
N ARG A 65 -2.94 -6.34 1.20
CA ARG A 65 -1.67 -6.51 1.91
C ARG A 65 -1.86 -6.05 3.33
N ALA A 66 -1.76 -6.98 4.28
CA ALA A 66 -1.90 -6.67 5.70
C ALA A 66 -0.83 -7.40 6.50
N ASP A 67 -0.21 -6.68 7.45
CA ASP A 67 0.95 -7.11 8.22
C ASP A 67 2.05 -7.64 7.27
N ASP A 68 2.32 -8.94 7.34
CA ASP A 68 3.28 -9.66 6.53
C ASP A 68 2.61 -10.66 5.56
N LYS A 69 1.30 -10.51 5.32
CA LYS A 69 0.47 -11.43 4.52
C LYS A 69 -0.21 -10.75 3.34
N ILE A 70 -0.63 -11.60 2.41
CA ILE A 70 -1.58 -11.27 1.35
C ILE A 70 -2.89 -11.97 1.69
N ILE A 71 -3.96 -11.19 1.74
CA ILE A 71 -5.31 -11.63 2.11
C ILE A 71 -6.21 -11.47 0.89
N PHE A 72 -7.08 -12.46 0.69
CA PHE A 72 -8.06 -12.48 -0.40
C PHE A 72 -9.50 -12.46 0.07
N GLN A 73 -9.74 -12.68 1.37
CA GLN A 73 -11.07 -12.74 1.98
C GLN A 73 -11.17 -11.78 3.17
N ALA A 74 -12.34 -11.16 3.33
CA ALA A 74 -12.51 -10.06 4.29
C ALA A 74 -12.56 -10.52 5.75
N ASP A 75 -12.95 -11.77 6.01
CA ASP A 75 -13.03 -12.38 7.35
C ASP A 75 -11.64 -12.49 8.02
N GLU A 76 -10.59 -12.71 7.22
CA GLU A 76 -9.21 -12.76 7.70
C GLU A 76 -8.64 -11.40 8.15
N LEU A 77 -9.33 -10.29 7.85
CA LEU A 77 -8.85 -8.93 8.15
C LEU A 77 -9.03 -8.53 9.61
N SER A 78 -10.07 -9.03 10.27
CA SER A 78 -10.43 -8.61 11.65
C SER A 78 -9.28 -8.75 12.67
N SER A 79 -8.37 -9.70 12.43
CA SER A 79 -7.21 -9.99 13.28
C SER A 79 -5.93 -9.26 12.85
N ARG A 80 -5.99 -8.40 11.83
CA ARG A 80 -4.82 -7.70 11.28
C ARG A 80 -4.64 -6.35 11.94
N GLU A 81 -3.40 -6.04 12.26
CA GLU A 81 -3.05 -4.77 12.89
C GLU A 81 -2.88 -3.68 11.84
N ASN A 82 -2.18 -3.99 10.75
CA ASN A 82 -1.81 -3.02 9.75
C ASN A 82 -2.27 -3.41 8.35
N ILE A 83 -3.19 -2.65 7.78
CA ILE A 83 -3.68 -2.87 6.41
C ILE A 83 -2.99 -1.85 5.49
N TRP A 84 -2.04 -2.30 4.68
CA TRP A 84 -1.14 -1.40 3.94
C TRP A 84 -1.68 -0.95 2.61
N GLN A 85 -2.37 -1.83 1.89
CA GLN A 85 -2.81 -1.59 0.52
C GLN A 85 -3.94 -2.54 0.15
N ILE A 86 -4.95 -2.00 -0.55
CA ILE A 86 -6.01 -2.79 -1.18
C ILE A 86 -5.91 -2.59 -2.69
N SER A 87 -5.65 -3.66 -3.43
CA SER A 87 -5.47 -3.64 -4.88
C SER A 87 -6.67 -4.26 -5.58
N VAL A 88 -7.23 -3.53 -6.54
CA VAL A 88 -8.36 -3.96 -7.36
C VAL A 88 -7.91 -4.04 -8.81
N VAL A 89 -8.11 -5.20 -9.44
CA VAL A 89 -7.81 -5.42 -10.87
C VAL A 89 -9.11 -5.55 -11.63
N HIS A 90 -9.24 -4.82 -12.74
CA HIS A 90 -10.42 -4.94 -13.58
C HIS A 90 -10.16 -4.51 -15.04
N ARG A 91 -10.72 -5.27 -15.99
CA ARG A 91 -10.56 -5.00 -17.43
C ARG A 91 -11.23 -3.70 -17.89
N HIS A 92 -12.31 -3.28 -17.23
CA HIS A 92 -13.02 -2.05 -17.57
C HIS A 92 -12.46 -0.89 -16.74
N ILE A 93 -11.59 -0.08 -17.35
CA ILE A 93 -10.92 1.05 -16.69
C ILE A 93 -11.89 2.09 -16.12
N LYS A 94 -13.02 2.34 -16.80
CA LYS A 94 -14.06 3.27 -16.32
C LYS A 94 -14.61 2.89 -14.95
N GLN A 95 -14.74 1.59 -14.67
CA GLN A 95 -15.19 1.13 -13.35
C GLN A 95 -14.14 1.42 -12.27
N LEU A 96 -12.85 1.22 -12.59
CA LEU A 96 -11.77 1.56 -11.67
C LEU A 96 -11.69 3.07 -11.45
N GLN A 97 -11.92 3.90 -12.49
CA GLN A 97 -11.94 5.35 -12.37
C GLN A 97 -13.07 5.81 -11.43
N ASN A 98 -14.29 5.29 -11.60
CA ASN A 98 -15.42 5.60 -10.71
C ASN A 98 -15.18 5.12 -9.26
N ILE A 99 -14.40 4.05 -9.06
CA ILE A 99 -13.98 3.62 -7.73
C ILE A 99 -12.96 4.62 -7.19
N ALA A 100 -11.91 4.95 -7.95
CA ALA A 100 -10.87 5.88 -7.54
C ALA A 100 -11.44 7.24 -7.13
N GLU A 101 -12.36 7.81 -7.92
CA GLU A 101 -13.04 9.06 -7.60
C GLU A 101 -13.75 8.99 -6.24
N PHE A 102 -14.55 7.94 -6.00
CA PHE A 102 -15.20 7.75 -4.70
C PHE A 102 -14.17 7.63 -3.56
N ILE A 103 -13.12 6.84 -3.74
CA ILE A 103 -12.08 6.64 -2.73
C ILE A 103 -11.37 7.95 -2.39
N GLN A 104 -11.06 8.78 -3.39
CA GLN A 104 -10.34 10.03 -3.21
C GLN A 104 -11.24 11.14 -2.64
N HIS A 105 -12.49 11.25 -3.09
CA HIS A 105 -13.39 12.32 -2.69
C HIS A 105 -14.18 12.01 -1.41
N GLU A 106 -14.76 10.81 -1.30
CA GLU A 106 -15.62 10.46 -0.17
C GLU A 106 -14.82 9.90 1.01
N LEU A 107 -13.80 9.07 0.73
CA LEU A 107 -12.98 8.48 1.80
C LEU A 107 -11.71 9.28 2.11
N GLN A 108 -11.37 10.28 1.29
CA GLN A 108 -10.18 11.11 1.43
C GLN A 108 -8.88 10.28 1.45
N LEU A 109 -8.86 9.19 0.69
CA LEU A 109 -7.74 8.24 0.60
C LEU A 109 -6.89 8.47 -0.66
N SER A 110 -5.72 7.82 -0.70
CA SER A 110 -4.82 7.88 -1.85
C SER A 110 -5.07 6.72 -2.80
N CYS A 111 -5.01 7.00 -4.11
CA CYS A 111 -5.04 6.00 -5.16
C CYS A 111 -3.78 6.08 -6.02
N THR A 112 -3.19 4.92 -6.33
CA THR A 112 -2.08 4.80 -7.28
C THR A 112 -2.49 3.85 -8.39
N TRP A 113 -2.14 4.18 -9.63
CA TRP A 113 -2.35 3.31 -10.78
C TRP A 113 -1.11 2.47 -11.05
N SER A 114 -1.31 1.16 -11.17
CA SER A 114 -0.27 0.18 -11.51
C SER A 114 -0.69 -0.53 -12.80
N TRP A 115 0.08 -0.43 -13.89
CA TRP A 115 -0.33 -0.94 -15.21
C TRP A 115 -1.70 -0.38 -15.69
N HIS A 116 -2.22 -0.87 -16.82
CA HIS A 116 -3.48 -0.34 -17.40
C HIS A 116 -4.75 -0.73 -16.65
N HIS A 117 -4.69 -1.69 -15.71
CA HIS A 117 -5.88 -2.37 -15.18
C HIS A 117 -5.86 -2.62 -13.67
N GLN A 118 -4.95 -2.01 -12.90
CA GLN A 118 -4.91 -2.16 -11.45
C GLN A 118 -4.92 -0.79 -10.76
N LEU A 119 -5.80 -0.70 -9.76
CA LEU A 119 -5.93 0.42 -8.84
C LEU A 119 -5.45 -0.04 -7.45
N ASP A 120 -4.44 0.64 -6.92
CA ASP A 120 -3.96 0.46 -5.55
C ASP A 120 -4.54 1.56 -4.67
N ILE A 121 -5.27 1.17 -3.61
CA ILE A 121 -5.91 2.05 -2.63
C ILE A 121 -5.09 2.03 -1.35
N LEU A 122 -4.73 3.21 -0.86
CA LEU A 122 -3.76 3.44 0.22
C LEU A 122 -4.26 4.52 1.18
N GLN A 123 -3.63 4.61 2.36
CA GLN A 123 -3.92 5.69 3.30
C GLN A 123 -3.62 7.06 2.69
N LYS A 124 -4.35 8.09 3.13
CA LYS A 124 -4.11 9.48 2.73
C LYS A 124 -2.63 9.86 2.88
N GLY A 125 -2.08 10.50 1.86
CA GLY A 125 -0.69 10.96 1.85
C GLY A 125 0.34 9.86 1.57
N CYS A 126 -0.12 8.65 1.21
CA CYS A 126 0.77 7.61 0.70
C CYS A 126 1.09 7.85 -0.77
N SER A 127 2.37 8.06 -1.04
CA SER A 127 2.98 7.86 -2.35
C SER A 127 4.46 7.58 -2.18
N LYS A 128 5.07 6.95 -3.19
CA LYS A 128 6.52 6.71 -3.22
C LYS A 128 7.32 8.00 -3.03
N GLY A 129 6.91 9.08 -3.73
CA GLY A 129 7.58 10.37 -3.66
C GLY A 129 7.44 11.04 -2.29
N GLN A 130 6.24 11.04 -1.69
CA GLN A 130 6.03 11.65 -0.36
C GLN A 130 6.77 10.88 0.73
N SER A 131 6.75 9.55 0.69
CA SER A 131 7.48 8.71 1.64
C SER A 131 8.99 8.92 1.50
N LEU A 132 9.51 9.00 0.27
CA LEU A 132 10.92 9.29 0.02
C LEU A 132 11.32 10.68 0.50
N ALA A 133 10.51 11.70 0.23
CA ALA A 133 10.77 13.06 0.69
C ALA A 133 10.81 13.15 2.23
N ARG A 134 9.85 12.50 2.91
CA ARG A 134 9.82 12.44 4.38
C ARG A 134 11.06 11.76 4.94
N TYR A 135 11.46 10.63 4.35
CA TYR A 135 12.66 9.91 4.75
C TYR A 135 13.92 10.77 4.55
N ALA A 136 14.09 11.38 3.36
CA ALA A 136 15.23 12.23 3.07
C ALA A 136 15.34 13.40 4.07
N GLN A 137 14.22 14.03 4.42
CA GLN A 137 14.16 15.08 5.44
C GLN A 137 14.60 14.59 6.83
N GLN A 138 14.11 13.42 7.27
CA GLN A 138 14.49 12.81 8.56
C GLN A 138 15.98 12.44 8.61
N GLN A 139 16.57 12.08 7.48
CA GLN A 139 17.99 11.74 7.36
C GLN A 139 18.88 12.96 7.06
N HIS A 140 18.31 14.16 6.97
CA HIS A 140 19.03 15.40 6.60
C HIS A 140 19.76 15.31 5.25
N ILE A 141 19.16 14.60 4.28
CA ILE A 141 19.68 14.48 2.91
C ILE A 141 19.09 15.65 2.10
N ALA A 142 19.95 16.57 1.67
CA ALA A 142 19.62 17.76 0.89
C ALA A 142 19.63 17.48 -0.63
#